data_AF-A0A815Z8U6-F1
#
_entry.id   AF-A0A815Z8U6-F1
#
_cell.length_a   1.000
_cell.length_b   1.000
_cell.length_c   1.000
_cell.angle_alpha   90.00
_cell.angle_beta   90.00
_cell.angle_gamma   90.00
#
_symmetry.space_group_name_H-M   'P 1'
#
loop_
_entity.id
_entity.type
_entity.pdbx_description
1 polymer ?
#
loop_
_entity_poly.entity_id
_entity_poly.type
_entity_poly.pdbx_seq_one_letter_code
_entity_poly.pdbx_strand_id
1 'polypeptide(L)'
;MDDYDQNKHFKFGKDNPTLMKKPFWTYMVCNPHLSAYDARKENNDDFSNDSNTSTWCFSRFGATQTYLPDGRLICIGGEHEDSYDPDFQIYNDVVVIRNPRMVRAHYMYSLPVPSNFPLETTSSEGEILGTSKPEDVTIYGYPEHVFPPTDFHTATYVKNNDQEDFIYVIGGLGYLNSSHRKETHVYRLRLSNFSIEQVKTTGNGPVGCTERHQATLITMGDRKMIEICLKNHRRYRLDVETATWKKN
;
A
#
# COMPACT_ATOMS: atom_id res chain seq x y z
N MET A 1 8.57 23.77 -13.31
CA MET A 1 9.84 23.53 -12.64
C MET A 1 9.66 23.59 -11.12
N ASP A 2 8.96 24.61 -10.59
CA ASP A 2 8.77 24.82 -9.15
C ASP A 2 8.13 23.66 -8.34
N ASP A 3 7.13 22.94 -8.86
CA ASP A 3 6.42 21.90 -8.08
C ASP A 3 7.20 20.58 -7.95
N TYR A 4 7.95 20.19 -8.99
CA TYR A 4 8.76 18.96 -8.99
C TYR A 4 9.88 19.08 -7.95
N ASP A 5 10.75 20.08 -8.07
CA ASP A 5 11.90 20.24 -7.18
C ASP A 5 11.52 20.37 -5.70
N GLN A 6 10.37 20.99 -5.40
CA GLN A 6 9.88 21.15 -4.03
C GLN A 6 9.25 19.88 -3.44
N ASN A 7 8.76 18.96 -4.29
CA ASN A 7 7.95 17.82 -3.87
C ASN A 7 8.45 16.45 -4.33
N LYS A 8 9.57 16.39 -5.07
CA LYS A 8 10.08 15.15 -5.65
C LYS A 8 10.40 14.09 -4.60
N HIS A 9 10.87 14.45 -3.42
CA HIS A 9 11.29 13.46 -2.43
C HIS A 9 10.16 12.93 -1.54
N PHE A 10 10.33 11.66 -1.14
CA PHE A 10 9.55 11.04 -0.06
C PHE A 10 9.66 11.84 1.24
N LYS A 11 8.55 11.95 1.97
CA LYS A 11 8.48 12.60 3.29
C LYS A 11 7.48 11.85 4.17
N PHE A 12 7.88 11.58 5.41
CA PHE A 12 6.97 11.07 6.42
C PHE A 12 5.87 12.08 6.77
N GLY A 13 4.71 11.56 7.18
CA GLY A 13 3.69 12.37 7.84
C GLY A 13 4.15 12.82 9.23
N LYS A 14 3.54 13.90 9.72
CA LYS A 14 3.74 14.44 11.08
C LYS A 14 2.68 13.94 12.07
N ASP A 15 1.48 13.67 11.56
CA ASP A 15 0.28 13.26 12.28
C ASP A 15 -0.32 11.96 11.70
N ASN A 16 -1.28 11.37 12.43
CA ASN A 16 -1.99 10.16 12.03
C ASN A 16 -3.44 10.42 11.59
N PRO A 17 -3.70 10.66 10.28
CA PRO A 17 -2.74 10.86 9.19
C PRO A 17 -2.39 12.34 8.95
N THR A 18 -1.33 12.58 8.17
CA THR A 18 -1.03 13.88 7.55
C THR A 18 -1.53 13.91 6.12
N LEU A 19 -2.28 14.95 5.74
CA LEU A 19 -2.66 15.15 4.34
C LEU A 19 -1.47 15.66 3.52
N MET A 20 -1.01 14.88 2.56
CA MET A 20 0.16 15.17 1.72
C MET A 20 -0.25 15.95 0.47
N LYS A 21 -0.38 17.28 0.61
CA LYS A 21 -0.71 18.19 -0.49
C LYS A 21 0.49 18.43 -1.41
N LYS A 22 0.80 17.44 -2.24
CA LYS A 22 1.97 17.43 -3.13
C LYS A 22 1.52 17.23 -4.59
N PRO A 23 1.51 18.30 -5.40
CA PRO A 23 1.08 18.22 -6.80
C PRO A 23 1.85 17.15 -7.59
N PHE A 24 3.16 17.06 -7.40
CA PHE A 24 3.99 16.03 -8.03
C PHE A 24 3.57 14.60 -7.66
N TRP A 25 3.29 14.32 -6.39
CA TRP A 25 2.84 12.97 -5.98
C TRP A 25 1.48 12.64 -6.59
N THR A 26 0.58 13.63 -6.64
CA THR A 26 -0.73 13.48 -7.28
C THR A 26 -0.58 13.17 -8.77
N TYR A 27 0.32 13.88 -9.47
CA TYR A 27 0.66 13.62 -10.86
C TYR A 27 1.15 12.17 -11.06
N MET A 28 2.05 11.69 -10.20
CA MET A 28 2.56 10.32 -10.27
C MET A 28 1.47 9.26 -9.99
N VAL A 29 0.51 9.53 -9.09
CA VAL A 29 -0.67 8.65 -8.90
C VAL A 29 -1.55 8.63 -10.16
N CYS A 30 -1.76 9.79 -10.78
CA CYS A 30 -2.51 9.90 -12.03
C CYS A 30 -1.80 9.25 -13.21
N ASN A 31 -0.47 9.10 -13.15
CA ASN A 31 0.38 8.51 -14.20
C ASN A 31 1.19 7.32 -13.66
N PRO A 32 0.54 6.23 -13.23
CA PRO A 32 1.19 5.13 -12.51
C PRO A 32 2.18 4.32 -13.35
N HIS A 33 2.27 4.59 -14.65
CA HIS A 33 3.25 4.00 -15.55
C HIS A 33 4.63 4.66 -15.44
N LEU A 34 4.71 5.88 -14.88
CA LEU A 34 5.96 6.59 -14.68
C LEU A 34 6.67 6.06 -13.43
N SER A 35 7.93 5.69 -13.61
CA SER A 35 8.87 5.39 -12.52
C SER A 35 9.50 6.67 -11.96
N ALA A 36 10.27 6.53 -10.87
CA ALA A 36 11.11 7.63 -10.37
C ALA A 36 12.13 8.08 -11.43
N TYR A 37 12.73 7.13 -12.15
CA TYR A 37 13.64 7.39 -13.26
C TYR A 37 12.98 8.20 -14.39
N ASP A 38 11.76 7.83 -14.80
CA ASP A 38 11.04 8.54 -15.86
C ASP A 38 10.76 9.99 -15.43
N ALA A 39 10.32 10.19 -14.18
CA ALA A 39 10.08 11.52 -13.64
C ALA A 39 11.37 12.37 -13.61
N ARG A 40 12.51 11.78 -13.21
CA ARG A 40 13.81 12.48 -13.25
C ARG A 40 14.19 12.87 -14.67
N LYS A 41 14.07 11.94 -15.61
CA LYS A 41 14.41 12.15 -17.03
C LYS A 41 13.54 13.25 -17.65
N GLU A 42 12.23 13.25 -17.40
CA GLU A 42 11.30 14.28 -17.87
C GLU A 42 11.66 15.68 -17.35
N ASN A 43 12.22 15.75 -16.14
CA ASN A 43 12.59 17.01 -15.48
C ASN A 43 14.07 17.40 -15.66
N ASN A 44 14.85 16.64 -16.45
CA ASN A 44 16.30 16.79 -16.58
C ASN A 44 17.03 16.80 -15.22
N ASP A 45 16.56 16.00 -14.27
CA ASP A 45 17.12 15.85 -12.93
C ASP A 45 18.22 14.78 -12.95
N ASP A 46 19.47 15.23 -12.98
CA ASP A 46 20.65 14.36 -12.95
C ASP A 46 20.92 13.86 -11.51
N PHE A 47 21.18 12.56 -11.35
CA PHE A 47 21.49 11.91 -10.08
C PHE A 47 22.70 12.53 -9.36
N SER A 48 23.51 13.33 -10.07
CA SER A 48 24.77 13.93 -9.60
C SER A 48 24.61 14.92 -8.43
N ASN A 49 23.43 15.50 -8.21
CA ASN A 49 23.23 16.52 -7.16
C ASN A 49 22.48 16.04 -5.90
N ASP A 50 21.90 14.83 -5.91
CA ASP A 50 20.89 14.43 -4.93
C ASP A 50 21.06 12.97 -4.45
N SER A 51 22.33 12.55 -4.29
CA SER A 51 22.73 11.15 -4.11
C SER A 51 22.19 10.41 -2.88
N ASN A 52 21.29 11.02 -2.10
CA ASN A 52 20.77 10.47 -0.85
C ASN A 52 19.25 10.60 -0.69
N THR A 53 18.50 11.05 -1.71
CA THR A 53 17.04 11.11 -1.60
C THR A 53 16.35 10.60 -2.85
N SER A 54 15.53 9.57 -2.65
CA SER A 54 14.70 8.96 -3.68
C SER A 54 13.67 9.95 -4.21
N THR A 55 13.36 9.85 -5.50
CA THR A 55 12.18 10.50 -6.07
C THR A 55 10.96 9.64 -5.78
N TRP A 56 9.95 10.25 -5.17
CA TRP A 56 8.68 9.61 -4.85
C TRP A 56 8.01 9.14 -6.13
N CYS A 57 7.61 7.88 -6.16
CA CYS A 57 6.86 7.30 -7.26
C CYS A 57 5.68 6.46 -6.75
N PHE A 58 4.78 6.13 -7.67
CA PHE A 58 3.62 5.27 -7.41
C PHE A 58 3.71 3.90 -8.10
N SER A 59 4.72 3.70 -8.95
CA SER A 59 5.06 2.41 -9.55
C SER A 59 5.85 1.57 -8.53
N ARG A 60 5.13 0.71 -7.80
CA ARG A 60 5.68 0.03 -6.61
C ARG A 60 5.46 -1.48 -6.64
N PHE A 61 6.46 -2.23 -6.21
CA PHE A 61 6.32 -3.64 -5.86
C PHE A 61 5.77 -3.78 -4.44
N GLY A 62 5.05 -4.86 -4.18
CA GLY A 62 4.64 -5.21 -2.81
C GLY A 62 3.66 -4.26 -2.13
N ALA A 63 3.18 -3.23 -2.81
CA ALA A 63 2.04 -2.43 -2.36
C ALA A 63 0.75 -3.24 -2.46
N THR A 64 -0.24 -2.86 -1.65
CA THR A 64 -1.58 -3.46 -1.72
C THR A 64 -2.59 -2.50 -2.30
N GLN A 65 -3.65 -3.07 -2.87
CA GLN A 65 -4.78 -2.34 -3.44
C GLN A 65 -6.07 -2.98 -2.95
N THR A 66 -7.04 -2.18 -2.50
CA THR A 66 -8.30 -2.66 -1.94
C THR A 66 -9.46 -1.79 -2.44
N TYR A 67 -10.36 -2.38 -3.23
CA TYR A 67 -11.62 -1.74 -3.59
C TYR A 67 -12.60 -1.82 -2.43
N LEU A 68 -13.19 -0.67 -2.10
CA LEU A 68 -14.24 -0.55 -1.10
C LEU A 68 -15.63 -0.63 -1.77
N PRO A 69 -16.68 -1.04 -1.02
CA PRO A 69 -18.05 -1.10 -1.54
C PRO A 69 -18.61 0.24 -2.03
N ASP A 70 -18.05 1.36 -1.57
CA ASP A 70 -18.42 2.72 -1.98
C ASP A 70 -17.71 3.20 -3.25
N GLY A 71 -16.93 2.32 -3.91
CA GLY A 71 -16.23 2.59 -5.16
C GLY A 71 -14.83 3.17 -5.00
N ARG A 72 -14.42 3.55 -3.78
CA ARG A 72 -13.05 4.02 -3.53
C ARG A 72 -12.04 2.88 -3.69
N LEU A 73 -10.88 3.20 -4.24
CA LEU A 73 -9.69 2.34 -4.25
C LEU A 73 -8.68 2.86 -3.21
N ILE A 74 -8.25 1.98 -2.31
CA ILE A 74 -7.23 2.27 -1.30
C ILE A 74 -5.94 1.54 -1.66
N CYS A 75 -4.84 2.28 -1.80
CA CYS A 75 -3.51 1.72 -2.03
C CYS A 75 -2.62 1.97 -0.82
N ILE A 76 -1.83 0.98 -0.39
CA ILE A 76 -1.02 1.08 0.83
C ILE A 76 0.41 0.61 0.56
N GLY A 77 1.38 1.46 0.93
CA GLY A 77 2.81 1.12 1.02
C GLY A 77 3.45 0.70 -0.31
N GLY A 78 4.32 -0.30 -0.22
CA GLY A 78 5.13 -0.86 -1.32
C GLY A 78 6.56 -0.32 -1.37
N GLU A 79 7.36 -0.87 -2.27
CA GLU A 79 8.73 -0.46 -2.53
C GLU A 79 8.95 -0.09 -4.01
N HIS A 80 9.93 0.76 -4.27
CA HIS A 80 10.44 1.05 -5.61
C HIS A 80 11.93 0.76 -5.65
N GLU A 81 12.37 0.15 -6.76
CA GLU A 81 13.74 -0.29 -7.04
C GLU A 81 14.35 -1.29 -6.03
N ASP A 82 15.59 -1.69 -6.29
CA ASP A 82 16.43 -2.52 -5.41
C ASP A 82 17.35 -1.66 -4.54
N SER A 83 17.84 -2.20 -3.42
CA SER A 83 18.56 -1.42 -2.39
C SER A 83 19.87 -0.75 -2.82
N TYR A 84 20.41 -1.06 -4.00
CA TYR A 84 21.59 -0.39 -4.55
C TYR A 84 21.24 0.77 -5.47
N ASP A 85 19.96 0.93 -5.81
CA ASP A 85 19.46 2.02 -6.65
C ASP A 85 19.28 3.29 -5.81
N PRO A 86 19.71 4.47 -6.29
CA PRO A 86 19.51 5.74 -5.60
C PRO A 86 18.03 6.11 -5.37
N ASP A 87 17.10 5.59 -6.18
CA ASP A 87 15.67 5.79 -6.02
C ASP A 87 14.99 4.71 -5.17
N PHE A 88 15.77 3.83 -4.51
CA PHE A 88 15.23 2.84 -3.59
C PHE A 88 14.43 3.48 -2.46
N GLN A 89 13.15 3.14 -2.36
CA GLN A 89 12.28 3.65 -1.31
C GLN A 89 11.21 2.63 -0.96
N ILE A 90 11.05 2.37 0.33
CA ILE A 90 9.87 1.68 0.87
C ILE A 90 8.94 2.74 1.44
N TYR A 91 7.67 2.66 1.10
CA TYR A 91 6.67 3.67 1.40
C TYR A 91 5.76 3.22 2.55
N ASN A 92 5.23 4.20 3.29
CA ASN A 92 4.21 4.01 4.32
C ASN A 92 2.96 4.87 4.07
N ASP A 93 2.82 5.46 2.87
CA ASP A 93 1.66 6.26 2.53
C ASP A 93 0.42 5.41 2.22
N VAL A 94 -0.74 6.03 2.43
CA VAL A 94 -2.05 5.52 2.02
C VAL A 94 -2.61 6.46 0.97
N VAL A 95 -2.86 5.94 -0.23
CA VAL A 95 -3.46 6.69 -1.34
C VAL A 95 -4.90 6.26 -1.50
N VAL A 96 -5.79 7.26 -1.52
CA VAL A 96 -7.23 7.08 -1.69
C VAL A 96 -7.62 7.67 -3.03
N ILE A 97 -8.25 6.86 -3.87
CA ILE A 97 -8.73 7.24 -5.18
C ILE A 97 -10.25 7.07 -5.18
N ARG A 98 -11.00 8.17 -5.29
CA ARG A 98 -12.47 8.14 -5.18
C ARG A 98 -13.18 7.59 -6.41
N ASN A 99 -12.69 7.94 -7.60
CA ASN A 99 -13.27 7.52 -8.88
C ASN A 99 -12.17 6.89 -9.75
N PRO A 100 -11.70 5.68 -9.39
CA PRO A 100 -10.62 5.04 -10.14
C PRO A 100 -11.07 4.73 -11.57
N ARG A 101 -10.32 5.24 -12.55
CA ARG A 101 -10.49 4.97 -13.99
C ARG A 101 -9.33 4.10 -14.45
N MET A 102 -9.31 2.82 -14.08
CA MET A 102 -8.26 1.93 -14.58
C MET A 102 -8.61 1.43 -15.98
N VAL A 103 -7.85 1.86 -16.98
CA VAL A 103 -7.80 1.19 -18.29
C VAL A 103 -6.59 0.25 -18.28
N ARG A 104 -6.82 -1.00 -18.73
CA ARG A 104 -5.93 -2.17 -18.76
C ARG A 104 -4.45 -1.90 -18.42
N ALA A 105 -4.04 -2.37 -17.23
CA ALA A 105 -2.66 -2.38 -16.78
C ALA A 105 -1.74 -3.17 -17.75
N HIS A 106 -0.66 -2.53 -18.20
CA HIS A 106 0.40 -3.20 -18.95
C HIS A 106 1.19 -4.12 -18.00
N TYR A 107 1.33 -5.40 -18.37
CA TYR A 107 1.71 -6.53 -17.51
C TYR A 107 3.06 -6.43 -16.78
N MET A 108 3.94 -5.47 -17.11
CA MET A 108 5.32 -5.47 -16.60
C MET A 108 5.56 -4.62 -15.35
N TYR A 109 4.73 -3.63 -15.05
CA TYR A 109 4.99 -2.67 -13.94
C TYR A 109 3.76 -2.28 -13.14
N SER A 110 2.60 -2.89 -13.42
CA SER A 110 1.38 -2.58 -12.70
C SER A 110 1.32 -3.32 -11.38
N LEU A 111 1.09 -2.55 -10.30
CA LEU A 111 0.48 -3.01 -9.06
C LEU A 111 -0.50 -4.16 -9.34
N PRO A 112 -0.44 -5.30 -8.62
CA PRO A 112 -1.28 -6.45 -8.93
C PRO A 112 -2.75 -6.04 -8.95
N VAL A 113 -3.49 -6.49 -9.97
CA VAL A 113 -4.93 -6.28 -10.07
C VAL A 113 -5.55 -6.67 -8.73
N PRO A 114 -6.40 -5.83 -8.11
CA PRO A 114 -6.92 -6.11 -6.78
C PRO A 114 -7.63 -7.46 -6.74
N SER A 115 -7.43 -8.20 -5.66
CA SER A 115 -7.98 -9.56 -5.48
C SER A 115 -9.51 -9.61 -5.55
N ASN A 116 -10.19 -8.47 -5.43
CA ASN A 116 -11.64 -8.33 -5.50
C ASN A 116 -12.15 -7.52 -6.71
N PHE A 117 -11.33 -7.31 -7.74
CA PHE A 117 -11.73 -6.52 -8.92
C PHE A 117 -12.60 -7.34 -9.90
N PRO A 118 -13.81 -6.87 -10.26
CA PRO A 118 -14.57 -7.44 -11.35
C PRO A 118 -13.90 -7.04 -12.68
N LEU A 119 -13.30 -7.99 -13.41
CA LEU A 119 -12.86 -7.75 -14.78
C LEU A 119 -14.09 -7.77 -15.71
N GLU A 120 -14.50 -6.61 -16.23
CA GLU A 120 -15.30 -6.56 -17.45
C GLU A 120 -14.35 -6.52 -18.66
N THR A 121 -14.24 -7.65 -19.36
CA THR A 121 -13.35 -7.84 -20.51
C THR A 121 -14.06 -7.54 -21.83
N THR A 122 -14.09 -6.30 -22.31
CA THR A 122 -14.34 -6.01 -23.74
C THR A 122 -13.75 -4.67 -24.19
N SER A 123 -12.52 -4.66 -24.70
CA SER A 123 -12.15 -3.90 -25.91
C SER A 123 -10.67 -4.10 -26.23
N SER A 124 -10.41 -4.60 -27.44
CA SER A 124 -9.11 -4.67 -28.08
C SER A 124 -8.87 -3.37 -28.84
N GLU A 125 -8.22 -2.39 -28.20
CA GLU A 125 -7.45 -1.33 -28.89
C GLU A 125 -6.62 -0.54 -27.85
N GLY A 126 -5.41 -0.16 -28.26
CA GLY A 126 -4.30 0.24 -27.40
C GLY A 126 -4.32 1.69 -26.88
N GLU A 127 -3.43 1.88 -25.90
CA GLU A 127 -3.02 3.12 -25.21
C GLU A 127 -4.09 4.01 -24.56
N ILE A 128 -4.16 3.99 -23.21
CA ILE A 128 -4.30 5.21 -22.40
C ILE A 128 -3.42 5.14 -21.14
N LEU A 129 -2.60 6.18 -20.99
CA LEU A 129 -1.60 6.49 -19.96
C LEU A 129 -2.21 7.37 -18.85
N GLY A 130 -2.83 6.76 -17.85
CA GLY A 130 -3.24 7.45 -16.62
C GLY A 130 -4.63 7.07 -16.10
N THR A 131 -4.78 7.00 -14.77
CA THR A 131 -5.84 6.19 -14.16
C THR A 131 -6.86 6.95 -13.31
N SER A 132 -6.68 8.23 -12.99
CA SER A 132 -7.62 9.01 -12.15
C SER A 132 -7.40 10.50 -12.34
N LYS A 133 -8.41 11.32 -12.03
CA LYS A 133 -8.22 12.78 -12.05
C LYS A 133 -7.56 13.26 -10.75
N PRO A 134 -6.74 14.34 -10.78
CA PRO A 134 -6.10 14.86 -9.57
C PRO A 134 -7.07 15.14 -8.41
N GLU A 135 -8.28 15.63 -8.68
CA GLU A 135 -9.30 15.91 -7.66
C GLU A 135 -9.86 14.65 -6.95
N ASP A 136 -9.69 13.48 -7.56
CA ASP A 136 -10.12 12.19 -7.00
C ASP A 136 -9.07 11.56 -6.09
N VAL A 137 -7.84 12.10 -6.10
CA VAL A 137 -6.70 11.56 -5.36
C VAL A 137 -6.54 12.26 -4.02
N THR A 138 -6.34 11.48 -2.96
CA THR A 138 -5.96 11.98 -1.65
C THR A 138 -4.84 11.10 -1.10
N ILE A 139 -3.71 11.71 -0.73
CA ILE A 139 -2.54 10.99 -0.22
C ILE A 139 -2.36 11.31 1.26
N TYR A 140 -2.27 10.27 2.07
CA TYR A 140 -2.03 10.34 3.50
C TYR A 140 -0.64 9.81 3.84
N GLY A 141 0.16 10.60 4.54
CA GLY A 141 1.46 10.20 5.08
C GLY A 141 1.37 9.98 6.59
N TYR A 142 2.22 9.11 7.12
CA TYR A 142 2.24 8.75 8.54
C TYR A 142 3.65 8.90 9.11
N PRO A 143 3.79 9.22 10.42
CA PRO A 143 5.07 9.11 11.09
C PRO A 143 5.55 7.65 11.09
N GLU A 144 6.86 7.45 10.93
CA GLU A 144 7.48 6.12 10.92
C GLU A 144 7.12 5.28 12.15
N HIS A 145 7.09 5.91 13.33
CA HIS A 145 6.76 5.23 14.59
C HIS A 145 5.27 4.84 14.73
N VAL A 146 4.39 5.42 13.92
CA VAL A 146 2.95 5.07 13.90
C VAL A 146 2.69 3.96 12.89
N PHE A 147 3.24 4.12 11.69
CA PHE A 147 3.16 3.14 10.62
C PHE A 147 4.47 3.16 9.84
N PRO A 148 5.38 2.20 10.06
CA PRO A 148 6.67 2.18 9.39
C PRO A 148 6.52 1.75 7.92
N PRO A 149 7.50 2.09 7.06
CA PRO A 149 7.56 1.62 5.68
C PRO A 149 7.41 0.10 5.54
N THR A 150 6.53 -0.32 4.65
CA THR A 150 6.18 -1.73 4.46
C THR A 150 5.84 -2.06 3.01
N ASP A 151 6.29 -3.23 2.59
CA ASP A 151 6.19 -3.82 1.26
C ASP A 151 5.94 -5.33 1.38
N PHE A 152 5.31 -5.92 0.38
CA PHE A 152 4.88 -7.32 0.34
C PHE A 152 4.02 -7.76 1.53
N HIS A 153 3.28 -6.82 2.11
CA HIS A 153 2.24 -7.09 3.09
C HIS A 153 0.94 -7.52 2.38
N THR A 154 -0.07 -7.92 3.15
CA THR A 154 -1.44 -8.06 2.65
C THR A 154 -2.35 -7.03 3.29
N ALA A 155 -3.40 -6.63 2.59
CA ALA A 155 -4.43 -5.73 3.06
C ALA A 155 -5.80 -6.36 2.86
N THR A 156 -6.62 -6.42 3.92
CA THR A 156 -7.94 -7.06 3.90
C THR A 156 -8.98 -6.09 4.44
N TYR A 157 -9.94 -5.71 3.60
CA TYR A 157 -11.12 -4.95 4.03
C TYR A 157 -12.03 -5.81 4.91
N VAL A 158 -12.41 -5.28 6.06
CA VAL A 158 -13.31 -5.90 7.02
C VAL A 158 -14.43 -4.92 7.34
N LYS A 159 -15.62 -5.21 6.79
CA LYS A 159 -16.86 -4.51 7.13
C LYS A 159 -17.28 -4.87 8.54
N ASN A 160 -17.58 -3.92 9.40
CA ASN A 160 -18.00 -4.16 10.79
C ASN A 160 -19.42 -3.69 11.07
N ASN A 161 -20.39 -4.07 10.23
CA ASN A 161 -21.82 -3.84 10.45
C ASN A 161 -22.12 -2.39 10.94
N ASP A 162 -22.53 -2.23 12.21
CA ASP A 162 -22.89 -0.95 12.86
C ASP A 162 -21.70 -0.22 13.51
N GLN A 163 -20.52 -0.83 13.47
CA GLN A 163 -19.27 -0.26 13.92
C GLN A 163 -18.43 0.18 12.73
N GLU A 164 -17.24 0.67 13.03
CA GLU A 164 -16.33 1.21 12.05
C GLU A 164 -15.66 0.14 11.19
N ASP A 165 -15.64 0.37 9.88
CA ASP A 165 -14.95 -0.45 8.91
C ASP A 165 -13.43 -0.21 8.93
N PHE A 166 -12.68 -1.29 8.70
CA PHE A 166 -11.22 -1.23 8.68
C PHE A 166 -10.65 -1.94 7.46
N ILE A 167 -9.43 -1.55 7.08
CA ILE A 167 -8.52 -2.40 6.32
C ILE A 167 -7.45 -2.90 7.28
N TYR A 168 -7.32 -4.21 7.42
CA TYR A 168 -6.24 -4.83 8.19
C TYR A 168 -5.03 -5.02 7.29
N VAL A 169 -3.88 -4.49 7.71
CA VAL A 169 -2.59 -4.65 7.05
C VAL A 169 -1.77 -5.65 7.85
N ILE A 170 -1.40 -6.78 7.24
CA ILE A 170 -0.70 -7.87 7.93
C ILE A 170 0.66 -8.10 7.28
N GLY A 171 1.67 -8.20 8.13
CA GLY A 171 3.04 -8.52 7.76
C GLY A 171 3.72 -7.40 6.97
N GLY A 172 4.53 -7.83 6.02
CA GLY A 172 5.41 -6.97 5.23
C GLY A 172 6.88 -7.23 5.55
N LEU A 173 7.73 -6.91 4.58
CA LEU A 173 9.17 -7.08 4.68
C LEU A 173 9.74 -5.86 5.42
N GLY A 174 9.67 -4.66 4.83
CA GLY A 174 10.22 -3.41 5.34
C GLY A 174 11.72 -3.24 5.04
N TYR A 175 12.38 -2.27 5.67
CA TYR A 175 13.84 -2.13 5.60
C TYR A 175 14.58 -3.25 6.35
N LEU A 176 15.87 -3.47 6.02
CA LEU A 176 16.71 -4.51 6.63
C LEU A 176 16.76 -4.46 8.17
N ASN A 177 16.74 -3.25 8.74
CA ASN A 177 16.78 -3.03 10.18
C ASN A 177 15.38 -2.92 10.82
N SER A 178 14.31 -3.06 10.04
CA SER A 178 12.92 -2.94 10.51
C SER A 178 12.55 -4.08 11.46
N SER A 179 11.68 -3.77 12.43
CA SER A 179 11.04 -4.77 13.30
C SER A 179 10.20 -5.78 12.52
N HIS A 180 9.73 -5.42 11.31
CA HIS A 180 9.02 -6.33 10.40
C HIS A 180 9.84 -7.59 10.08
N ARG A 181 11.18 -7.50 10.10
CA ARG A 181 12.09 -8.65 9.91
C ARG A 181 12.04 -9.67 11.05
N LYS A 182 11.54 -9.28 12.23
CA LYS A 182 11.60 -10.09 13.46
C LYS A 182 10.24 -10.64 13.89
N GLU A 183 9.16 -9.97 13.53
CA GLU A 183 7.81 -10.33 13.96
C GLU A 183 6.76 -9.93 12.93
N THR A 184 5.61 -10.61 12.97
CA THR A 184 4.49 -10.32 12.08
C THR A 184 3.66 -9.20 12.67
N HIS A 185 3.75 -8.03 12.05
CA HIS A 185 2.94 -6.89 12.46
C HIS A 185 1.52 -6.99 11.93
N VAL A 186 0.59 -6.43 12.70
CA VAL A 186 -0.79 -6.23 12.29
C VAL A 186 -1.15 -4.79 12.56
N TYR A 187 -1.61 -4.10 11.53
CA TYR A 187 -2.17 -2.75 11.64
C TYR A 187 -3.63 -2.78 11.19
N ARG A 188 -4.41 -1.81 11.62
CA ARG A 188 -5.72 -1.53 11.05
C ARG A 188 -5.83 -0.07 10.67
N LEU A 189 -6.23 0.18 9.43
CA LEU A 189 -6.55 1.49 8.87
C LEU A 189 -8.05 1.72 9.04
N ARG A 190 -8.39 2.79 9.74
CA ARG A 190 -9.76 3.23 10.01
C ARG A 190 -10.33 4.00 8.83
N LEU A 191 -11.48 3.60 8.27
CA LEU A 191 -11.96 4.16 7.00
C LEU A 191 -12.74 5.49 7.11
N SER A 192 -13.18 5.91 8.31
CA SER A 192 -13.84 7.21 8.45
C SER A 192 -12.87 8.39 8.40
N ASN A 193 -11.63 8.20 8.89
CA ASN A 193 -10.67 9.27 9.07
C ASN A 193 -9.24 8.93 8.61
N PHE A 194 -9.01 7.71 8.13
CA PHE A 194 -7.71 7.22 7.68
C PHE A 194 -6.62 7.22 8.75
N SER A 195 -6.98 7.20 10.04
CA SER A 195 -6.01 6.89 11.09
C SER A 195 -5.61 5.42 11.02
N ILE A 196 -4.33 5.11 11.26
CA ILE A 196 -3.81 3.74 11.30
C ILE A 196 -3.24 3.46 12.69
N GLU A 197 -3.46 2.24 13.19
CA GLU A 197 -2.94 1.84 14.49
C GLU A 197 -2.42 0.40 14.46
N GLN A 198 -1.34 0.16 15.22
CA GLN A 198 -0.82 -1.19 15.41
C GLN A 198 -1.76 -1.96 16.35
N VAL A 199 -2.20 -3.13 15.91
CA VAL A 199 -3.02 -4.05 16.69
C VAL A 199 -2.09 -5.00 17.44
N LYS A 200 -2.09 -4.91 18.77
CA LYS A 200 -1.38 -5.89 19.61
C LYS A 200 -2.07 -7.25 19.50
N THR A 201 -1.37 -8.22 18.93
CA THR A 201 -1.91 -9.57 18.77
C THR A 201 -1.41 -10.53 19.83
N THR A 202 -2.22 -11.54 20.15
CA THR A 202 -1.90 -12.63 21.08
C THR A 202 -2.11 -13.99 20.42
N GLY A 203 -1.82 -15.08 21.12
CA GLY A 203 -2.07 -16.44 20.64
C GLY A 203 -0.96 -17.01 19.74
N ASN A 204 -1.30 -18.06 18.98
CA ASN A 204 -0.33 -18.85 18.21
C ASN A 204 -0.19 -18.32 16.78
N GLY A 205 0.42 -17.15 16.64
CA GLY A 205 0.66 -16.49 15.35
C GLY A 205 1.87 -17.03 14.59
N PRO A 206 2.08 -16.55 13.34
CA PRO A 206 3.34 -16.77 12.62
C PRO A 206 4.52 -16.21 13.42
N VAL A 207 5.62 -16.95 13.42
CA VAL A 207 6.88 -16.53 14.07
C VAL A 207 7.77 -15.90 13.01
N GLY A 208 8.34 -14.73 13.32
CA GLY A 208 9.23 -14.01 12.40
C GLY A 208 8.51 -13.10 11.41
N CYS A 209 9.26 -12.73 10.37
CA CYS A 209 8.79 -11.93 9.24
C CYS A 209 7.75 -12.69 8.41
N THR A 210 6.64 -12.03 8.10
CA THR A 210 5.58 -12.57 7.24
C THR A 210 5.40 -11.66 6.03
N GLU A 211 5.94 -12.06 4.89
CA GLU A 211 5.93 -11.31 3.62
C GLU A 211 5.47 -12.19 2.46
N ARG A 212 4.96 -11.57 1.38
CA ARG A 212 4.44 -12.23 0.16
C ARG A 212 3.58 -13.45 0.48
N HIS A 213 2.78 -13.34 1.54
CA HIS A 213 1.77 -14.32 1.92
C HIS A 213 0.45 -13.95 1.25
N GLN A 214 -0.50 -14.88 1.26
CA GLN A 214 -1.88 -14.59 0.87
C GLN A 214 -2.72 -14.33 2.11
N ALA A 215 -3.74 -13.48 1.99
CA ALA A 215 -4.71 -13.24 3.04
C ALA A 215 -6.13 -13.25 2.47
N THR A 216 -7.05 -13.86 3.19
CA THR A 216 -8.46 -13.94 2.83
C THR A 216 -9.31 -13.71 4.06
N LEU A 217 -10.33 -12.85 3.94
CA LEU A 217 -11.37 -12.73 4.95
C LEU A 217 -12.27 -13.96 4.90
N ILE A 218 -12.40 -14.66 6.01
CA ILE A 218 -13.31 -15.79 6.17
C ILE A 218 -14.26 -15.53 7.34
N THR A 219 -15.41 -16.21 7.32
CA THR A 219 -16.37 -16.18 8.42
C THR A 219 -16.44 -17.58 9.03
N MET A 220 -16.29 -17.67 10.35
CA MET A 220 -16.39 -18.93 11.09
C MET A 220 -17.47 -18.78 12.17
N GLY A 221 -18.67 -19.29 11.89
CA GLY A 221 -19.86 -18.97 12.69
C GLY A 221 -20.18 -17.49 12.54
N ASP A 222 -20.30 -16.77 13.65
CA ASP A 222 -20.56 -15.32 13.64
C ASP A 222 -19.29 -14.47 13.65
N ARG A 223 -18.11 -15.09 13.68
CA ARG A 223 -16.82 -14.40 13.82
C ARG A 223 -16.13 -14.21 12.48
N LYS A 224 -15.58 -13.02 12.26
CA LYS A 224 -14.72 -12.71 11.12
C LYS A 224 -13.26 -13.01 11.46
N MET A 225 -12.60 -13.73 10.56
CA MET A 225 -11.19 -14.09 10.70
C MET A 225 -10.45 -13.73 9.44
N ILE A 226 -9.20 -13.29 9.56
CA ILE A 226 -8.30 -13.17 8.40
C ILE A 226 -7.42 -14.42 8.39
N GLU A 227 -7.63 -15.29 7.42
CA GLU A 227 -6.75 -16.43 7.18
C GLU A 227 -5.57 -15.98 6.32
N ILE A 228 -4.36 -16.17 6.82
CA ILE A 228 -3.13 -15.99 6.04
C ILE A 228 -2.52 -17.34 5.67
N CYS A 229 -1.97 -17.43 4.46
CA CYS A 229 -1.23 -18.58 3.97
C CYS A 229 0.19 -18.14 3.61
N LEU A 230 1.18 -18.64 4.34
CA LEU A 230 2.60 -18.33 4.14
C LEU A 230 3.17 -19.07 2.93
N LYS A 231 4.35 -18.65 2.45
CA LYS A 231 5.08 -19.33 1.35
C LYS A 231 5.35 -20.81 1.59
N ASN A 232 5.53 -21.20 2.85
CA ASN A 232 5.72 -22.59 3.25
C ASN A 232 4.39 -23.35 3.46
N HIS A 233 3.28 -22.81 2.95
CA HIS A 233 1.92 -23.35 3.03
C HIS A 233 1.33 -23.47 4.44
N ARG A 234 2.00 -22.96 5.48
CA ARG A 234 1.42 -22.88 6.83
C ARG A 234 0.32 -21.83 6.85
N ARG A 235 -0.76 -22.13 7.57
CA ARG A 235 -1.92 -21.25 7.70
C ARG A 235 -2.13 -20.78 9.12
N TYR A 236 -2.51 -19.53 9.24
CA TYR A 236 -2.84 -18.89 10.50
C TYR A 236 -4.11 -18.08 10.33
N ARG A 237 -4.90 -17.96 11.39
CA ARG A 237 -6.13 -17.18 11.38
C ARG A 237 -6.06 -16.14 12.48
N LEU A 238 -6.20 -14.86 12.11
CA LEU A 238 -6.36 -13.77 13.06
C LEU A 238 -7.83 -13.52 13.30
N ASP A 239 -8.24 -13.59 14.57
CA ASP A 239 -9.55 -13.15 14.99
C ASP A 239 -9.60 -11.63 15.04
N VAL A 240 -10.45 -11.00 14.21
CA VAL A 240 -10.41 -9.54 14.02
C VAL A 240 -10.94 -8.78 15.23
N GLU A 241 -11.81 -9.42 16.04
CA GLU A 241 -12.42 -8.83 17.22
C GLU A 241 -11.52 -8.92 18.44
N THR A 242 -10.89 -10.08 18.68
CA THR A 242 -10.04 -10.30 19.86
C THR A 242 -8.55 -10.13 19.59
N ALA A 243 -8.15 -9.86 18.33
CA ALA A 243 -6.76 -9.80 17.90
C ALA A 243 -5.95 -11.06 18.30
N THR A 244 -6.60 -12.23 18.25
CA THR A 244 -5.99 -13.50 18.68
C THR A 244 -5.69 -14.39 17.47
N TRP A 245 -4.45 -14.84 17.36
CA TRP A 245 -4.03 -15.80 16.36
C TRP A 245 -4.35 -17.24 16.75
N LYS A 246 -4.81 -18.01 15.77
CA LYS A 246 -4.97 -19.46 15.83
C LYS A 246 -4.15 -20.09 14.70
N LYS A 247 -3.31 -21.07 15.05
CA LYS A 247 -2.62 -21.90 14.07
C LYS A 247 -3.62 -22.95 13.56
N ASN A 248 -3.74 -23.06 12.24
CA ASN A 248 -4.53 -24.10 11.59
C ASN A 248 -3.65 -25.28 11.18
#